data_AF-A0A2G6GR64-F1
#
_entry.id   AF-A0A2G6GR64-F1
#
_cell.length_a   1.000
_cell.length_b   1.000
_cell.length_c   1.000
_cell.angle_alpha   90.00
_cell.angle_beta   90.00
_cell.angle_gamma   90.00
#
_symmetry.space_group_name_H-M   'P 1'
#
loop_
_entity.id
_entity.type
_entity.pdbx_description
1 polymer ?
#
loop_
_entity_poly.entity_id
_entity_poly.type
_entity_poly.pdbx_seq_one_letter_code
_entity_poly.pdbx_strand_id
1 'polypeptide(L)'
;MDQRASNPNYTRFLEQIAYWEDVTESNNSSPRSLWESGGSELNAERGEALIARAFSHFLLVNVFSKHYNTQTSAKDLGIPYVTKPETTLSPKYDRGNVAEVYEKINKDIEEALPLINDATHDVPMYHFTKKSAYAFAARFNLYYEKWAKAKKYANFVLTENPASVLRNWKELGEVPKDILPKSMAYINNQSANLFSFTASSVIGYVFGPWYRGSRFNHTGYLAKNETVFVKMPFTNSRKLSLSSYANRPWRQNMNNFDKTLFFKIPPLFEITDAVQRTGFTKTVIVPFTTDETLLVRAEAEVMLGENEKAVADLNIWATNFFKDEVNTTVGEIDAFYNSVEYSSADAISAKKELNPKFSFVSKVQENFTMFCSVAEFSLYTRD
;
A
#
# COMPACT_ATOMS: atom_id res chain seq x y z
N MET A 1 18.02 33.14 -8.65
CA MET A 1 19.29 32.89 -7.94
C MET A 1 19.20 31.51 -7.33
N ASP A 2 19.99 30.60 -7.86
CA ASP A 2 19.91 29.17 -7.65
C ASP A 2 20.62 28.80 -6.35
N GLN A 3 19.86 28.61 -5.26
CA GLN A 3 20.40 28.25 -3.94
C GLN A 3 20.75 26.74 -3.82
N ARG A 4 21.07 26.08 -4.95
CA ARG A 4 21.38 24.64 -5.02
C ARG A 4 22.49 24.26 -4.05
N ALA A 5 23.63 24.93 -4.07
CA ALA A 5 24.77 24.53 -3.25
C ALA A 5 24.61 24.78 -1.73
N SER A 6 23.59 25.52 -1.28
CA SER A 6 23.49 26.01 0.11
C SER A 6 22.22 25.62 0.86
N ASN A 7 21.32 24.82 0.27
CA ASN A 7 20.10 24.39 0.96
C ASN A 7 20.31 23.06 1.72
N PRO A 8 20.35 23.06 3.07
CA PRO A 8 20.60 21.85 3.86
C PRO A 8 19.39 20.88 3.92
N ASN A 9 18.30 21.18 3.22
CA ASN A 9 17.04 20.43 3.32
C ASN A 9 16.76 19.48 2.13
N TYR A 10 17.75 19.14 1.31
CA TYR A 10 17.62 18.13 0.24
C TYR A 10 18.89 17.28 0.12
N THR A 11 18.81 16.13 -0.56
CA THR A 11 19.96 15.28 -0.88
C THR A 11 20.04 15.09 -2.39
N ARG A 12 21.23 14.78 -2.92
CA ARG A 12 21.43 14.50 -4.34
C ARG A 12 20.54 13.35 -4.84
N PHE A 13 20.36 12.31 -4.03
CA PHE A 13 19.42 11.22 -4.33
C PHE A 13 17.97 11.72 -4.53
N LEU A 14 17.49 12.61 -3.65
CA LEU A 14 16.15 13.18 -3.76
C LEU A 14 15.99 14.08 -4.99
N GLU A 15 17.06 14.79 -5.39
CA GLU A 15 17.09 15.60 -6.61
C GLU A 15 17.07 14.73 -7.87
N GLN A 16 17.90 13.69 -7.91
CA GLN A 16 17.97 12.75 -9.03
C GLN A 16 16.63 12.04 -9.24
N ILE A 17 15.94 11.65 -8.16
CA ILE A 17 14.59 11.09 -8.24
C ILE A 17 13.57 12.14 -8.71
N ALA A 18 13.61 13.36 -8.18
CA ALA A 18 12.63 14.40 -8.52
C ALA A 18 12.73 14.86 -9.99
N TYR A 19 13.92 14.80 -10.58
CA TYR A 19 14.20 15.23 -11.96
C TYR A 19 14.47 14.10 -12.95
N TRP A 20 14.29 12.83 -12.53
CA TRP A 20 14.52 11.66 -13.37
C TRP A 20 15.94 11.56 -13.94
N GLU A 21 16.94 11.85 -13.11
CA GLU A 21 18.35 11.68 -13.43
C GLU A 21 18.87 10.32 -12.93
N ASP A 22 19.99 9.85 -13.50
CA ASP A 22 20.59 8.57 -13.13
C ASP A 22 21.04 8.57 -11.65
N VAL A 23 20.59 7.57 -10.88
CA VAL A 23 21.01 7.34 -9.50
C VAL A 23 22.37 6.65 -9.51
N THR A 24 23.41 7.36 -9.06
CA THR A 24 24.82 6.92 -9.15
C THR A 24 25.34 6.22 -7.90
N GLU A 25 24.46 5.70 -7.04
CA GLU A 25 24.82 5.10 -5.74
C GLU A 25 24.90 3.57 -5.89
N SER A 26 26.08 2.97 -5.63
CA SER A 26 26.33 1.55 -5.88
C SER A 26 26.53 0.76 -4.57
N ASN A 27 25.68 -0.23 -4.30
CA ASN A 27 25.88 -1.25 -3.26
C ASN A 27 25.71 -2.69 -3.80
N ASN A 28 26.47 -3.62 -3.21
CA ASN A 28 26.99 -4.86 -3.82
C ASN A 28 26.15 -6.14 -3.53
N SER A 29 24.83 -6.11 -3.74
CA SER A 29 23.94 -7.24 -3.39
C SER A 29 23.39 -7.99 -4.62
N SER A 30 24.26 -8.64 -5.40
CA SER A 30 23.84 -9.34 -6.63
C SER A 30 23.09 -10.66 -6.34
N PRO A 31 21.89 -10.90 -6.90
CA PRO A 31 21.12 -12.15 -6.77
C PRO A 31 21.75 -13.38 -7.46
N ARG A 32 22.95 -13.26 -8.04
CA ARG A 32 23.54 -14.25 -8.93
C ARG A 32 23.70 -15.64 -8.30
N SER A 33 24.09 -15.71 -7.02
CA SER A 33 24.29 -17.00 -6.32
C SER A 33 23.00 -17.79 -6.13
N LEU A 34 21.85 -17.12 -5.97
CA LEU A 34 20.53 -17.75 -5.82
C LEU A 34 19.99 -18.31 -7.15
N TRP A 35 20.34 -17.68 -8.27
CA TRP A 35 19.87 -18.10 -9.60
C TRP A 35 20.61 -19.32 -10.15
N GLU A 36 21.84 -19.56 -9.69
CA GLU A 36 22.69 -20.67 -10.16
C GLU A 36 22.59 -21.92 -9.25
N SER A 37 22.02 -21.81 -8.04
CA SER A 37 21.89 -22.92 -7.08
C SER A 37 20.62 -23.76 -7.35
N GLY A 38 20.77 -24.86 -8.11
CA GLY A 38 19.67 -25.69 -8.62
C GLY A 38 19.45 -27.03 -7.90
N GLY A 39 19.29 -27.03 -6.57
CA GLY A 39 18.94 -28.23 -5.79
C GLY A 39 17.55 -28.11 -5.13
N SER A 40 16.86 -29.24 -4.90
CA SER A 40 15.56 -29.26 -4.19
C SER A 40 15.64 -28.74 -2.75
N GLU A 41 16.84 -28.72 -2.17
CA GLU A 41 17.13 -28.20 -0.83
C GLU A 41 16.95 -26.68 -0.73
N LEU A 42 17.00 -25.95 -1.86
CA LEU A 42 16.89 -24.48 -1.90
C LEU A 42 15.54 -24.01 -2.49
N ASN A 43 14.53 -24.87 -2.47
CA ASN A 43 13.23 -24.54 -3.03
C ASN A 43 12.56 -23.36 -2.30
N ALA A 44 12.71 -23.26 -0.98
CA ALA A 44 12.13 -22.18 -0.20
C ALA A 44 12.70 -20.81 -0.60
N GLU A 45 14.02 -20.73 -0.70
CA GLU A 45 14.80 -19.57 -1.12
C GLU A 45 14.49 -19.20 -2.56
N ARG A 46 14.34 -20.20 -3.44
CA ARG A 46 13.89 -19.98 -4.82
C ARG A 46 12.49 -19.38 -4.85
N GLY A 47 11.57 -19.88 -4.03
CA GLY A 47 10.20 -19.34 -3.90
C GLY A 47 10.22 -17.88 -3.47
N GLU A 48 10.95 -17.54 -2.42
CA GLU A 48 11.11 -16.14 -1.98
C GLU A 48 11.75 -15.26 -3.05
N ALA A 49 12.80 -15.74 -3.73
CA ALA A 49 13.48 -14.97 -4.78
C ALA A 49 12.54 -14.67 -5.96
N LEU A 50 11.67 -15.60 -6.33
CA LEU A 50 10.64 -15.40 -7.36
C LEU A 50 9.62 -14.35 -6.92
N ILE A 51 9.14 -14.40 -5.67
CA ILE A 51 8.24 -13.35 -5.15
C ILE A 51 8.93 -12.00 -5.09
N ALA A 52 10.18 -11.93 -4.63
CA ALA A 52 10.95 -10.69 -4.58
C ALA A 52 11.14 -10.08 -5.98
N ARG A 53 11.42 -10.92 -6.98
CA ARG A 53 11.48 -10.50 -8.39
C ARG A 53 10.13 -9.97 -8.88
N ALA A 54 9.05 -10.71 -8.63
CA ALA A 54 7.70 -10.34 -9.00
C ALA A 54 7.28 -9.01 -8.36
N PHE A 55 7.52 -8.83 -7.05
CA PHE A 55 7.23 -7.61 -6.31
C PHE A 55 8.03 -6.42 -6.84
N SER A 56 9.32 -6.60 -7.10
CA SER A 56 10.17 -5.52 -7.64
C SER A 56 9.69 -5.05 -9.02
N HIS A 57 9.36 -5.97 -9.92
CA HIS A 57 8.83 -5.62 -11.24
C HIS A 57 7.42 -5.04 -11.16
N PHE A 58 6.60 -5.49 -10.20
CA PHE A 58 5.29 -4.88 -9.92
C PHE A 58 5.41 -3.42 -9.49
N LEU A 59 6.39 -3.08 -8.62
CA LEU A 59 6.65 -1.69 -8.26
C LEU A 59 7.09 -0.88 -9.48
N LEU A 60 8.06 -1.38 -10.26
CA LEU A 60 8.59 -0.68 -11.42
C LEU A 60 7.53 -0.46 -12.51
N VAL A 61 6.72 -1.46 -12.85
CA VAL A 61 5.71 -1.30 -13.92
C VAL A 61 4.66 -0.26 -13.54
N ASN A 62 4.27 -0.17 -12.26
CA ASN A 62 3.30 0.81 -11.79
C ASN A 62 3.87 2.23 -11.64
N VAL A 63 5.20 2.39 -11.64
CA VAL A 63 5.87 3.71 -11.63
C VAL A 63 6.16 4.20 -13.05
N PHE A 64 6.62 3.31 -13.93
CA PHE A 64 7.21 3.66 -15.24
C PHE A 64 6.33 3.36 -16.46
N SER A 65 5.16 2.76 -16.24
CA SER A 65 4.23 2.37 -17.31
C SER A 65 2.81 2.81 -17.00
N LYS A 66 1.93 2.73 -17.99
CA LYS A 66 0.49 2.91 -17.74
C LYS A 66 -0.05 1.73 -16.93
N HIS A 67 -1.09 1.98 -16.13
CA HIS A 67 -1.77 0.93 -15.39
C HIS A 67 -2.29 -0.17 -16.32
N TYR A 68 -2.17 -1.41 -15.85
CA TYR A 68 -2.70 -2.55 -16.57
C TYR A 68 -4.21 -2.39 -16.83
N ASN A 69 -4.63 -2.82 -18.01
CA ASN A 69 -6.02 -2.97 -18.39
C ASN A 69 -6.13 -3.95 -19.56
N THR A 70 -7.26 -4.64 -19.64
CA THR A 70 -7.52 -5.63 -20.70
C THR A 70 -7.64 -5.04 -22.11
N GLN A 71 -7.81 -3.71 -22.27
CA GLN A 71 -8.03 -3.09 -23.58
C GLN A 71 -6.75 -2.69 -24.31
N THR A 72 -5.77 -2.13 -23.59
CA THR A 72 -4.63 -1.40 -24.20
C THR A 72 -3.26 -1.89 -23.77
N SER A 73 -3.16 -2.69 -22.70
CA SER A 73 -1.86 -3.09 -22.15
C SER A 73 -0.99 -3.96 -23.06
N ALA A 74 -1.54 -4.57 -24.10
CA ALA A 74 -0.76 -5.25 -25.14
C ALA A 74 0.02 -4.29 -26.06
N LYS A 75 -0.31 -2.99 -26.02
CA LYS A 75 0.33 -1.93 -26.81
C LYS A 75 1.02 -0.87 -25.94
N ASP A 76 0.62 -0.78 -24.68
CA ASP A 76 1.26 0.13 -23.74
C ASP A 76 2.65 -0.38 -23.36
N LEU A 77 3.63 0.50 -23.47
CA LEU A 77 5.03 0.18 -23.25
C LEU A 77 5.28 -0.25 -21.79
N GLY A 78 5.88 -1.42 -21.61
CA GLY A 78 6.13 -2.02 -20.30
C GLY A 78 7.47 -1.63 -19.70
N ILE A 79 8.13 -2.59 -19.06
CA ILE A 79 9.50 -2.47 -18.55
C ILE A 79 10.29 -3.73 -18.90
N PRO A 80 11.62 -3.67 -19.00
CA PRO A 80 12.43 -4.86 -19.11
C PRO A 80 12.17 -5.80 -17.93
N TYR A 81 11.92 -7.08 -18.21
CA TYR A 81 11.72 -8.10 -17.18
C TYR A 81 12.97 -8.97 -17.03
N VAL A 82 13.71 -8.76 -15.95
CA VAL A 82 15.03 -9.37 -15.74
C VAL A 82 14.90 -10.74 -15.11
N THR A 83 15.18 -11.80 -15.86
CA THR A 83 15.10 -13.20 -15.39
C THR A 83 16.45 -13.88 -15.19
N LYS A 84 17.54 -13.20 -15.57
CA LYS A 84 18.91 -13.72 -15.56
C LYS A 84 19.88 -12.64 -15.06
N PRO A 85 21.02 -13.03 -14.49
CA PRO A 85 22.07 -12.07 -14.15
C PRO A 85 22.67 -11.44 -15.39
N GLU A 86 22.89 -10.13 -15.30
CA GLU A 86 23.62 -9.39 -16.31
C GLU A 86 25.11 -9.76 -16.21
N THR A 87 25.71 -10.07 -17.37
CA THR A 87 27.12 -10.49 -17.47
C THR A 87 27.92 -9.60 -18.41
N THR A 88 27.27 -8.67 -19.10
CA THR A 88 27.86 -7.77 -20.07
C THR A 88 27.71 -6.32 -19.63
N LEU A 89 28.62 -5.47 -20.10
CA LEU A 89 28.58 -4.04 -19.82
C LEU A 89 27.57 -3.36 -20.76
N SER A 90 26.57 -2.67 -20.19
CA SER A 90 25.53 -1.93 -20.93
C SER A 90 24.70 -2.77 -21.93
N PRO A 91 24.05 -3.86 -21.45
CA PRO A 91 23.08 -4.61 -22.25
C PRO A 91 21.95 -3.68 -22.75
N LYS A 92 21.39 -4.00 -23.92
CA LYS A 92 20.16 -3.37 -24.41
C LYS A 92 18.99 -4.33 -24.22
N TYR A 93 17.94 -3.83 -23.58
CA TYR A 93 16.73 -4.58 -23.30
C TYR A 93 15.53 -3.95 -23.99
N ASP A 94 14.65 -4.80 -24.52
CA ASP A 94 13.32 -4.37 -24.92
C ASP A 94 12.43 -4.24 -23.69
N ARG A 95 11.62 -3.18 -23.65
CA ARG A 95 10.63 -2.93 -22.59
C ARG A 95 9.42 -3.85 -22.71
N GLY A 96 9.17 -4.43 -23.89
CA GLY A 96 7.94 -5.15 -24.18
C GLY A 96 6.71 -4.30 -23.91
N ASN A 97 5.63 -4.95 -23.50
CA ASN A 97 4.37 -4.28 -23.15
C ASN A 97 3.93 -4.61 -21.72
N VAL A 98 3.01 -3.80 -21.19
CA VAL A 98 2.49 -3.96 -19.82
C VAL A 98 1.82 -5.32 -19.63
N ALA A 99 1.11 -5.84 -20.62
CA ALA A 99 0.45 -7.14 -20.51
C ALA A 99 1.44 -8.30 -20.31
N GLU A 100 2.54 -8.33 -21.07
CA GLU A 100 3.60 -9.32 -20.93
C GLU A 100 4.33 -9.22 -19.59
N VAL A 101 4.54 -7.99 -19.08
CA VAL A 101 5.14 -7.80 -17.74
C VAL A 101 4.25 -8.41 -16.67
N TYR A 102 2.95 -8.12 -16.69
CA TYR A 102 2.00 -8.69 -15.74
C TYR A 102 1.88 -10.21 -15.86
N GLU A 103 1.91 -10.76 -17.07
CA GLU A 103 1.92 -12.22 -17.27
C GLU A 103 3.14 -12.87 -16.61
N LYS A 104 4.33 -12.28 -16.79
CA LYS A 104 5.58 -12.75 -16.17
C LYS A 104 5.55 -12.64 -14.64
N ILE A 105 5.00 -11.54 -14.10
CA ILE A 105 4.80 -11.37 -12.65
C ILE A 105 3.86 -12.47 -12.12
N ASN A 106 2.73 -12.71 -12.79
CA ASN A 106 1.78 -13.74 -12.36
C ASN A 106 2.40 -15.14 -12.40
N LYS A 107 3.21 -15.43 -13.42
CA LYS A 107 3.92 -16.69 -13.55
C LYS A 107 4.90 -16.90 -12.40
N ASP A 108 5.70 -15.89 -12.07
CA ASP A 108 6.63 -15.94 -10.93
C ASP A 108 5.89 -16.17 -9.61
N ILE A 109 4.75 -15.49 -9.41
CA ILE A 109 3.89 -15.72 -8.24
C ILE A 109 3.44 -17.19 -8.20
N GLU A 110 2.84 -17.71 -9.28
CA GLU A 110 2.28 -19.07 -9.29
C GLU A 110 3.35 -20.16 -9.13
N GLU A 111 4.55 -19.96 -9.68
CA GLU A 111 5.68 -20.86 -9.47
C GLU A 111 6.21 -20.80 -8.03
N ALA A 112 6.18 -19.62 -7.39
CA ALA A 112 6.71 -19.42 -6.05
C ALA A 112 5.81 -19.93 -4.92
N LEU A 113 4.49 -19.70 -5.01
CA LEU A 113 3.54 -20.02 -3.93
C LEU A 113 3.64 -21.47 -3.38
N PRO A 114 3.85 -22.53 -4.21
CA PRO A 114 4.03 -23.89 -3.68
C PRO A 114 5.41 -24.13 -3.05
N LEU A 115 6.40 -23.30 -3.34
CA LEU A 115 7.79 -23.47 -2.89
C LEU A 115 8.08 -22.80 -1.53
N ILE A 116 7.34 -21.74 -1.17
CA ILE A 116 7.58 -20.97 0.05
C ILE A 116 7.35 -21.82 1.31
N ASN A 117 8.31 -21.74 2.24
CA ASN A 117 8.29 -22.45 3.51
C ASN A 117 8.73 -21.53 4.67
N ASP A 118 7.77 -21.25 5.56
CA ASP A 118 7.95 -20.32 6.69
C ASP A 118 8.88 -20.85 7.79
N ALA A 119 9.22 -22.15 7.78
CA ALA A 119 9.98 -22.80 8.84
C ALA A 119 11.45 -22.34 8.96
N THR A 120 11.94 -21.54 8.01
CA THR A 120 13.36 -21.18 7.86
C THR A 120 13.70 -19.77 8.33
N HIS A 121 12.73 -19.00 8.85
CA HIS A 121 12.94 -17.57 9.16
C HIS A 121 13.04 -17.28 10.66
N ASP A 122 14.16 -16.69 11.07
CA ASP A 122 14.35 -16.17 12.43
C ASP A 122 13.45 -14.95 12.71
N VAL A 123 13.26 -14.09 11.71
CA VAL A 123 12.40 -12.90 11.78
C VAL A 123 11.44 -12.86 10.59
N PRO A 124 10.33 -13.62 10.63
CA PRO A 124 9.45 -13.84 9.48
C PRO A 124 8.92 -12.57 8.81
N MET A 125 8.75 -11.49 9.57
CA MET A 125 8.20 -10.22 9.07
C MET A 125 9.06 -9.54 7.98
N TYR A 126 10.35 -9.87 7.86
CA TYR A 126 11.25 -9.34 6.83
C TYR A 126 11.48 -10.31 5.65
N HIS A 127 10.72 -11.41 5.61
CA HIS A 127 10.79 -12.45 4.57
C HIS A 127 9.48 -12.54 3.82
N PHE A 128 9.53 -13.07 2.60
CA PHE A 128 8.31 -13.42 1.87
C PHE A 128 7.73 -14.73 2.40
N THR A 129 7.18 -14.68 3.61
CA THR A 129 6.38 -15.78 4.19
C THR A 129 5.20 -16.13 3.28
N LYS A 130 4.61 -17.31 3.47
CA LYS A 130 3.48 -17.77 2.69
C LYS A 130 2.32 -16.77 2.74
N LYS A 131 1.93 -16.29 3.94
CA LYS A 131 0.86 -15.27 4.04
C LYS A 131 1.23 -13.97 3.32
N SER A 132 2.47 -13.52 3.42
CA SER A 132 2.91 -12.29 2.73
C SER A 132 2.87 -12.41 1.21
N ALA A 133 3.30 -13.57 0.66
CA ALA A 133 3.28 -13.83 -0.76
C ALA A 133 1.85 -13.95 -1.30
N TYR A 134 0.94 -14.56 -0.53
CA TYR A 134 -0.48 -14.60 -0.87
C TYR A 134 -1.14 -13.22 -0.78
N ALA A 135 -0.76 -12.36 0.18
CA ALA A 135 -1.26 -10.99 0.23
C ALA A 135 -0.78 -10.16 -0.96
N PHE A 136 0.50 -10.27 -1.32
CA PHE A 136 1.02 -9.67 -2.55
C PHE A 136 0.29 -10.21 -3.79
N ALA A 137 0.11 -11.53 -3.90
CA ALA A 137 -0.61 -12.16 -5.00
C ALA A 137 -2.06 -11.66 -5.11
N ALA A 138 -2.74 -11.42 -3.98
CA ALA A 138 -4.08 -10.87 -3.94
C ALA A 138 -4.11 -9.44 -4.52
N ARG A 139 -3.27 -8.53 -4.01
CA ARG A 139 -3.16 -7.15 -4.53
C ARG A 139 -2.80 -7.12 -6.00
N PHE A 140 -1.78 -7.89 -6.39
CA PHE A 140 -1.35 -7.97 -7.77
C PHE A 140 -2.48 -8.43 -8.69
N ASN A 141 -3.22 -9.48 -8.31
CA ASN A 141 -4.32 -10.00 -9.13
C ASN A 141 -5.54 -9.07 -9.16
N LEU A 142 -5.73 -8.20 -8.15
CA LEU A 142 -6.69 -7.10 -8.23
C LEU A 142 -6.26 -6.12 -9.35
N TYR A 143 -4.99 -5.66 -9.33
CA TYR A 143 -4.46 -4.77 -10.36
C TYR A 143 -4.44 -5.41 -11.76
N TYR A 144 -4.36 -6.74 -11.83
CA TYR A 144 -4.33 -7.51 -13.07
C TYR A 144 -5.72 -7.84 -13.63
N GLU A 145 -6.79 -7.32 -13.03
CA GLU A 145 -8.19 -7.62 -13.39
C GLU A 145 -8.55 -9.12 -13.29
N LYS A 146 -7.91 -9.85 -12.36
CA LYS A 146 -8.15 -11.27 -12.06
C LYS A 146 -8.86 -11.42 -10.71
N TRP A 147 -10.06 -10.85 -10.63
CA TRP A 147 -10.87 -10.72 -9.41
C TRP A 147 -11.04 -12.04 -8.65
N ALA A 148 -11.35 -13.14 -9.35
CA ALA A 148 -11.49 -14.46 -8.74
C ALA A 148 -10.18 -14.96 -8.09
N LYS A 149 -9.02 -14.69 -8.71
CA LYS A 149 -7.71 -15.03 -8.13
C LYS A 149 -7.40 -14.12 -6.95
N ALA A 150 -7.66 -12.82 -7.06
CA ALA A 150 -7.47 -11.86 -5.96
C ALA A 150 -8.23 -12.31 -4.70
N LYS A 151 -9.52 -12.62 -4.84
CA LYS A 151 -10.35 -13.19 -3.78
C LYS A 151 -9.78 -14.50 -3.22
N LYS A 152 -9.42 -15.44 -4.10
CA LYS A 152 -8.86 -16.74 -3.68
C LYS A 152 -7.60 -16.57 -2.83
N TYR A 153 -6.69 -15.70 -3.24
CA TYR A 153 -5.45 -15.47 -2.51
C TYR A 153 -5.68 -14.70 -1.21
N ALA A 154 -6.60 -13.73 -1.18
CA ALA A 154 -6.98 -13.04 0.05
C ALA A 154 -7.63 -13.98 1.08
N ASN A 155 -8.46 -14.93 0.64
CA ASN A 155 -9.05 -15.94 1.53
C ASN A 155 -8.01 -16.78 2.26
N PHE A 156 -6.89 -17.10 1.60
CA PHE A 156 -5.79 -17.83 2.23
C PHE A 156 -5.19 -17.04 3.40
N VAL A 157 -5.07 -15.72 3.25
CA VAL A 157 -4.48 -14.84 4.27
C VAL A 157 -5.43 -14.62 5.45
N LEU A 158 -6.70 -14.35 5.15
CA LEU A 158 -7.71 -13.91 6.12
C LEU A 158 -8.32 -15.05 6.93
N THR A 159 -8.17 -16.30 6.48
CA THR A 159 -8.78 -17.51 7.09
C THR A 159 -10.31 -17.42 7.13
N GLU A 160 -10.97 -18.34 7.84
CA GLU A 160 -12.45 -18.34 7.96
C GLU A 160 -12.99 -17.18 8.81
N ASN A 161 -12.20 -16.66 9.76
CA ASN A 161 -12.59 -15.55 10.62
C ASN A 161 -11.63 -14.35 10.48
N PRO A 162 -11.88 -13.46 9.49
CA PRO A 162 -11.01 -12.32 9.21
C PRO A 162 -10.81 -11.39 10.42
N ALA A 163 -11.85 -11.21 11.25
CA ALA A 163 -11.79 -10.32 12.42
C ALA A 163 -10.71 -10.73 13.43
N SER A 164 -10.37 -12.03 13.48
CA SER A 164 -9.34 -12.55 14.39
C SER A 164 -7.90 -12.24 13.98
N VAL A 165 -7.68 -11.87 12.73
CA VAL A 165 -6.34 -11.60 12.17
C VAL A 165 -6.12 -10.12 11.81
N LEU A 166 -7.14 -9.27 11.94
CA LEU A 166 -6.99 -7.84 11.71
C LEU A 166 -6.17 -7.17 12.81
N ARG A 167 -5.60 -6.01 12.49
CA ARG A 167 -4.94 -5.17 13.50
C ARG A 167 -5.93 -4.75 14.57
N ASN A 168 -5.51 -4.87 15.82
CA ASN A 168 -6.24 -4.26 16.94
C ASN A 168 -6.04 -2.73 16.95
N TRP A 169 -6.92 -1.99 16.27
CA TRP A 169 -6.83 -0.53 16.22
C TRP A 169 -7.16 0.15 17.55
N LYS A 170 -7.94 -0.51 18.41
CA LYS A 170 -8.26 -0.01 19.76
C LYS A 170 -7.00 0.00 20.62
N GLU A 171 -6.28 -1.12 20.66
CA GLU A 171 -4.98 -1.22 21.35
C GLU A 171 -3.96 -0.23 20.79
N LEU A 172 -3.84 -0.13 19.46
CA LEU A 172 -2.98 0.89 18.87
C LEU A 172 -3.42 2.31 19.27
N GLY A 173 -4.72 2.56 19.45
CA GLY A 173 -5.29 3.82 19.90
C GLY A 173 -4.87 4.24 21.31
N GLU A 174 -4.66 3.28 22.22
CA GLU A 174 -4.23 3.50 23.61
C GLU A 174 -2.74 3.87 23.73
N VAL A 175 -1.92 3.54 22.73
CA VAL A 175 -0.51 3.96 22.67
C VAL A 175 -0.42 5.50 22.73
N PRO A 176 0.58 6.09 23.40
CA PRO A 176 0.75 7.55 23.42
C PRO A 176 0.71 8.17 22.02
N LYS A 177 0.07 9.33 21.89
CA LYS A 177 -0.09 10.06 20.62
C LYS A 177 1.17 10.84 20.22
N ASP A 178 2.30 10.14 20.27
CA ASP A 178 3.59 10.61 19.80
C ASP A 178 4.03 9.71 18.63
N ILE A 179 4.73 10.28 17.66
CA ILE A 179 5.11 9.58 16.44
C ILE A 179 5.92 8.33 16.72
N LEU A 180 6.93 8.39 17.59
CA LEU A 180 7.83 7.27 17.80
C LEU A 180 7.13 6.07 18.47
N PRO A 181 6.51 6.19 19.65
CA PRO A 181 5.84 5.05 20.27
C PRO A 181 4.71 4.50 19.40
N LYS A 182 3.95 5.38 18.70
CA LYS A 182 2.83 4.95 17.84
C LYS A 182 3.30 4.18 16.61
N SER A 183 4.27 4.71 15.87
CA SER A 183 4.83 4.04 14.69
C SER A 183 5.60 2.77 15.05
N MET A 184 6.32 2.76 16.17
CA MET A 184 6.97 1.54 16.68
C MET A 184 5.95 0.45 17.05
N ALA A 185 4.85 0.81 17.72
CA ALA A 185 3.76 -0.13 17.98
C ALA A 185 3.09 -0.63 16.68
N TYR A 186 3.00 0.24 15.67
CA TYR A 186 2.45 -0.14 14.36
C TYR A 186 3.31 -1.19 13.66
N ILE A 187 4.63 -0.99 13.57
CA ILE A 187 5.54 -1.91 12.87
C ILE A 187 5.77 -3.23 13.65
N ASN A 188 5.64 -3.20 14.98
CA ASN A 188 5.85 -4.39 15.83
C ASN A 188 4.63 -5.31 15.93
N ASN A 189 3.49 -4.95 15.32
CA ASN A 189 2.29 -5.78 15.32
C ASN A 189 2.44 -6.96 14.34
N GLN A 190 2.97 -8.08 14.84
CA GLN A 190 3.28 -9.25 14.03
C GLN A 190 2.04 -10.04 13.57
N SER A 191 0.87 -9.85 14.19
CA SER A 191 -0.34 -10.57 13.78
C SER A 191 -0.99 -9.98 12.53
N ALA A 192 -0.87 -8.66 12.34
CA ALA A 192 -1.48 -7.95 11.20
C ALA A 192 -0.47 -7.49 10.13
N ASN A 193 0.82 -7.35 10.47
CA ASN A 193 1.87 -7.03 9.49
C ASN A 193 2.34 -8.31 8.81
N LEU A 194 2.21 -8.37 7.48
CA LEU A 194 2.56 -9.57 6.71
C LEU A 194 3.97 -9.48 6.12
N PHE A 195 4.43 -8.28 5.78
CA PHE A 195 5.76 -8.03 5.26
C PHE A 195 6.23 -6.64 5.67
N SER A 196 7.51 -6.51 5.99
CA SER A 196 8.18 -5.25 6.27
C SER A 196 9.53 -5.21 5.54
N PHE A 197 9.95 -4.02 5.14
CA PHE A 197 11.33 -3.79 4.71
C PHE A 197 11.88 -2.49 5.31
N THR A 198 13.20 -2.44 5.44
CA THR A 198 13.90 -1.26 5.95
C THR A 198 14.34 -0.36 4.80
N ALA A 199 14.35 0.94 5.02
CA ALA A 199 14.80 1.91 4.02
C ALA A 199 15.65 3.01 4.67
N SER A 200 16.74 3.41 4.00
CA SER A 200 17.43 4.66 4.29
C SER A 200 16.62 5.80 3.66
N SER A 201 15.75 6.43 4.45
CA SER A 201 14.85 7.46 3.93
C SER A 201 14.45 8.46 5.01
N VAL A 202 14.20 9.69 4.56
CA VAL A 202 13.66 10.77 5.39
C VAL A 202 12.13 10.72 5.48
N ILE A 203 11.47 9.73 4.86
CA ILE A 203 10.01 9.63 4.75
C ILE A 203 9.31 9.62 6.13
N GLY A 204 9.88 8.98 7.15
CA GLY A 204 9.34 9.05 8.52
C GLY A 204 9.34 10.46 9.12
N TYR A 205 10.26 11.34 8.69
CA TYR A 205 10.25 12.75 9.06
C TYR A 205 9.31 13.59 8.19
N VAL A 206 9.04 13.16 6.95
CA VAL A 206 8.04 13.79 6.06
C VAL A 206 6.63 13.52 6.56
N PHE A 207 6.31 12.28 6.95
CA PHE A 207 5.03 11.87 7.54
C PHE A 207 5.02 11.94 9.06
N GLY A 208 5.77 12.92 9.59
CA GLY A 208 5.81 13.25 11.01
C GLY A 208 5.27 14.63 11.37
N PRO A 209 5.23 14.93 12.67
CA PRO A 209 4.66 16.16 13.23
C PRO A 209 5.59 17.37 13.07
N TRP A 210 6.33 17.44 11.97
CA TRP A 210 7.27 18.53 11.66
C TRP A 210 6.92 19.23 10.34
N TYR A 211 7.41 20.46 10.16
CA TYR A 211 7.21 21.25 8.93
C TYR A 211 7.71 20.58 7.65
N ARG A 212 8.64 19.63 7.75
CA ARG A 212 9.17 18.90 6.60
C ARG A 212 8.04 18.28 5.79
N GLY A 213 7.99 18.58 4.49
CA GLY A 213 6.96 18.08 3.57
C GLY A 213 5.54 18.61 3.78
N SER A 214 5.29 19.59 4.66
CA SER A 214 3.93 20.07 4.97
C SER A 214 3.11 20.50 3.75
N ARG A 215 3.76 20.97 2.69
CA ARG A 215 3.12 21.34 1.42
C ARG A 215 2.55 20.17 0.62
N PHE A 216 3.06 18.96 0.83
CA PHE A 216 2.72 17.75 0.05
C PHE A 216 1.99 16.71 0.89
N ASN A 217 1.73 17.01 2.16
CA ASN A 217 1.05 16.09 3.06
C ASN A 217 -0.47 16.21 2.93
N HIS A 218 -1.17 15.18 3.40
CA HIS A 218 -2.61 15.17 3.47
C HIS A 218 -3.13 16.26 4.43
N THR A 219 -3.85 17.25 3.91
CA THR A 219 -4.28 18.43 4.68
C THR A 219 -5.60 18.19 5.41
N GLY A 220 -5.87 18.99 6.44
CA GLY A 220 -7.15 18.99 7.14
C GLY A 220 -8.33 19.41 6.25
N TYR A 221 -8.09 20.16 5.18
CA TYR A 221 -9.10 20.49 4.18
C TYR A 221 -9.53 19.24 3.39
N LEU A 222 -8.58 18.52 2.82
CA LEU A 222 -8.85 17.28 2.08
C LEU A 222 -9.47 16.22 3.00
N ALA A 223 -8.93 16.08 4.22
CA ALA A 223 -9.48 15.18 5.23
C ALA A 223 -10.97 15.43 5.49
N LYS A 224 -11.43 16.69 5.53
CA LYS A 224 -12.83 17.05 5.84
C LYS A 224 -13.81 16.91 4.68
N ASN A 225 -13.32 16.91 3.46
CA ASN A 225 -14.17 17.04 2.27
C ASN A 225 -14.07 15.83 1.33
N GLU A 226 -12.98 15.06 1.39
CA GLU A 226 -12.73 13.97 0.42
C GLU A 226 -12.42 12.62 1.05
N THR A 227 -11.84 12.56 2.26
CA THR A 227 -11.23 11.33 2.76
C THR A 227 -11.61 10.97 4.20
N VAL A 228 -10.78 11.31 5.19
CA VAL A 228 -10.86 10.77 6.56
C VAL A 228 -12.16 11.21 7.23
N PHE A 229 -12.42 12.50 7.36
CA PHE A 229 -13.57 13.06 8.09
C PHE A 229 -14.83 13.27 7.23
N VAL A 230 -14.99 12.52 6.14
CA VAL A 230 -16.21 12.60 5.31
C VAL A 230 -17.36 11.85 5.97
N LYS A 231 -18.56 12.03 5.40
CA LYS A 231 -19.71 11.20 5.76
C LYS A 231 -19.49 9.83 5.13
N MET A 232 -19.84 8.78 5.84
CA MET A 232 -19.83 7.40 5.34
C MET A 232 -21.24 6.79 5.41
N PRO A 233 -21.54 5.72 4.65
CA PRO A 233 -22.86 5.07 4.68
C PRO A 233 -23.39 4.76 6.09
N PHE A 234 -22.52 4.36 7.01
CA PHE A 234 -22.86 4.00 8.40
C PHE A 234 -22.93 5.19 9.40
N THR A 235 -22.76 6.44 8.95
CA THR A 235 -22.60 7.59 9.86
C THR A 235 -23.90 8.35 10.17
N ASN A 236 -25.06 7.88 9.67
CA ASN A 236 -26.35 8.57 9.82
C ASN A 236 -26.25 10.07 9.46
N SER A 237 -25.66 10.35 8.30
CA SER A 237 -25.44 11.70 7.75
C SER A 237 -24.51 12.63 8.55
N ARG A 238 -23.82 12.15 9.58
CA ARG A 238 -22.83 12.91 10.35
C ARG A 238 -21.44 12.79 9.74
N LYS A 239 -20.66 13.89 9.74
CA LYS A 239 -19.24 13.81 9.39
C LYS A 239 -18.48 13.05 10.48
N LEU A 240 -17.51 12.23 10.07
CA LEU A 240 -16.58 11.61 11.00
C LEU A 240 -15.70 12.68 11.66
N SER A 241 -15.20 12.37 12.86
CA SER A 241 -14.34 13.26 13.65
C SER A 241 -13.18 12.48 14.24
N LEU A 242 -12.23 13.17 14.89
CA LEU A 242 -11.11 12.51 15.56
C LEU A 242 -11.56 11.45 16.56
N SER A 243 -12.69 11.63 17.25
CA SER A 243 -13.21 10.68 18.23
C SER A 243 -13.94 9.50 17.61
N SER A 244 -14.21 9.51 16.30
CA SER A 244 -14.86 8.41 15.59
C SER A 244 -13.93 7.23 15.34
N TYR A 245 -12.62 7.41 15.41
CA TYR A 245 -11.62 6.37 15.14
C TYR A 245 -11.15 5.66 16.41
N ALA A 246 -10.94 4.35 16.31
CA ALA A 246 -10.31 3.56 17.37
C ALA A 246 -8.87 4.06 17.61
N ASN A 247 -8.09 4.18 16.54
CA ASN A 247 -6.81 4.90 16.56
C ASN A 247 -6.98 6.29 15.94
N ARG A 248 -6.95 7.33 16.76
CA ARG A 248 -7.22 8.70 16.28
C ARG A 248 -6.10 9.19 15.34
N PRO A 249 -6.43 9.73 14.15
CA PRO A 249 -5.42 10.38 13.32
C PRO A 249 -4.86 11.59 14.06
N TRP A 250 -3.56 11.82 13.90
CA TRP A 250 -2.91 13.04 14.34
C TRP A 250 -3.23 14.15 13.35
N ARG A 251 -3.62 15.33 13.86
CA ARG A 251 -3.96 16.46 13.01
C ARG A 251 -3.42 17.76 13.58
N GLN A 252 -2.74 18.53 12.73
CA GLN A 252 -2.38 19.92 12.99
C GLN A 252 -2.94 20.79 11.87
N ASN A 253 -3.44 21.98 12.20
CA ASN A 253 -4.00 22.92 11.22
C ASN A 253 -3.53 24.35 11.56
N MET A 254 -2.35 24.70 11.07
CA MET A 254 -1.76 26.03 11.16
C MET A 254 -1.41 26.54 9.75
N ASN A 255 -1.27 27.85 9.57
CA ASN A 255 -1.09 28.49 8.26
C ASN A 255 -0.05 27.81 7.34
N ASN A 256 1.10 27.38 7.88
CA ASN A 256 2.17 26.71 7.12
C ASN A 256 2.40 25.25 7.55
N PHE A 257 1.48 24.71 8.34
CA PHE A 257 1.58 23.38 8.92
C PHE A 257 0.19 22.78 9.11
N ASP A 258 -0.39 22.32 8.01
CA ASP A 258 -1.65 21.58 7.97
C ASP A 258 -1.38 20.13 7.52
N LYS A 259 -1.57 19.19 8.44
CA LYS A 259 -1.31 17.77 8.23
C LYS A 259 -2.34 16.93 8.98
N THR A 260 -2.84 15.87 8.35
CA THR A 260 -3.69 14.84 8.94
C THR A 260 -3.08 13.49 8.62
N LEU A 261 -2.58 12.78 9.64
CA LEU A 261 -1.72 11.60 9.49
C LEU A 261 -2.13 10.49 10.44
N PHE A 262 -1.87 9.25 10.04
CA PHE A 262 -1.74 8.12 10.97
C PHE A 262 -0.25 7.79 11.12
N PHE A 263 0.29 7.81 12.34
CA PHE A 263 1.70 7.50 12.56
C PHE A 263 1.96 6.00 12.37
N LYS A 264 2.44 5.64 11.16
CA LYS A 264 2.75 4.27 10.74
C LYS A 264 4.21 4.09 10.35
N ILE A 265 4.87 5.17 9.93
CA ILE A 265 6.25 5.19 9.48
C ILE A 265 7.15 5.80 10.56
N PRO A 266 8.06 5.02 11.18
CA PRO A 266 8.92 5.52 12.25
C PRO A 266 10.07 6.39 11.70
N PRO A 267 10.35 7.55 12.31
CA PRO A 267 11.53 8.37 12.00
C PRO A 267 12.74 7.88 12.82
N LEU A 268 13.42 6.83 12.35
CA LEU A 268 14.59 6.26 13.02
C LEU A 268 15.88 6.93 12.56
N PHE A 269 16.91 6.88 13.40
CA PHE A 269 18.23 7.43 13.10
C PHE A 269 19.33 6.48 13.55
N GLU A 270 20.19 6.09 12.62
CA GLU A 270 21.40 5.31 12.88
C GLU A 270 22.57 6.27 13.08
N ILE A 271 23.16 6.28 14.27
CA ILE A 271 24.30 7.14 14.60
C ILE A 271 25.59 6.52 14.04
N THR A 272 26.29 7.26 13.18
CA THR A 272 27.63 6.87 12.67
C THR A 272 28.75 7.50 13.48
N ASP A 273 28.53 8.69 14.03
CA ASP A 273 29.46 9.36 14.94
C ASP A 273 28.67 9.98 16.09
N ALA A 274 28.86 9.44 17.29
CA ALA A 274 28.14 9.88 18.49
C ALA A 274 28.59 11.26 19.00
N VAL A 275 29.83 11.66 18.71
CA VAL A 275 30.39 12.96 19.12
C VAL A 275 29.88 14.07 18.20
N GLN A 276 29.91 13.84 16.88
CA GLN A 276 29.41 14.78 15.89
C GLN A 276 27.89 14.72 15.70
N ARG A 277 27.22 13.71 16.27
CA ARG A 277 25.78 13.42 16.11
C ARG A 277 25.36 13.30 14.65
N THR A 278 26.23 12.74 13.82
CA THR A 278 25.95 12.46 12.41
C THR A 278 25.51 11.00 12.24
N GLY A 279 24.80 10.74 11.14
CA GLY A 279 24.18 9.45 10.92
C GLY A 279 23.23 9.42 9.73
N PHE A 280 22.59 8.27 9.54
CA PHE A 280 21.64 8.04 8.47
C PHE A 280 20.21 7.95 9.00
N THR A 281 19.28 8.63 8.35
CA THR A 281 17.85 8.45 8.61
C THR A 281 17.41 7.09 8.10
N LYS A 282 16.73 6.33 8.96
CA LYS A 282 16.20 5.01 8.68
C LYS A 282 14.70 4.98 8.93
N THR A 283 14.04 4.02 8.30
CA THR A 283 12.64 3.72 8.59
C THR A 283 12.31 2.26 8.29
N VAL A 284 11.12 1.85 8.69
CA VAL A 284 10.53 0.54 8.39
C VAL A 284 9.19 0.78 7.71
N ILE A 285 8.97 0.15 6.57
CA ILE A 285 7.72 0.26 5.80
C ILE A 285 7.04 -1.11 5.82
N VAL A 286 5.73 -1.11 6.05
CA VAL A 286 4.88 -2.31 6.07
C VAL A 286 3.97 -2.30 4.84
N PRO A 287 4.41 -2.79 3.68
CA PRO A 287 3.62 -2.70 2.45
C PRO A 287 2.40 -3.63 2.45
N PHE A 288 2.40 -4.75 3.19
CA PHE A 288 1.30 -5.73 3.18
C PHE A 288 0.76 -5.97 4.59
N THR A 289 -0.56 -5.86 4.75
CA THR A 289 -1.26 -6.05 6.02
C THR A 289 -2.53 -6.85 5.84
N THR A 290 -3.03 -7.48 6.91
CA THR A 290 -4.31 -8.18 6.90
C THR A 290 -5.49 -7.23 6.65
N ASP A 291 -5.46 -6.02 7.21
CA ASP A 291 -6.46 -4.98 6.98
C ASP A 291 -6.61 -4.61 5.51
N GLU A 292 -5.51 -4.39 4.80
CA GLU A 292 -5.59 -4.13 3.35
C GLU A 292 -5.99 -5.39 2.58
N THR A 293 -5.49 -6.57 2.95
CA THR A 293 -5.89 -7.81 2.27
C THR A 293 -7.41 -8.04 2.35
N LEU A 294 -8.06 -7.61 3.44
CA LEU A 294 -9.51 -7.62 3.58
C LEU A 294 -10.20 -6.66 2.61
N LEU A 295 -9.68 -5.44 2.44
CA LEU A 295 -10.22 -4.49 1.47
C LEU A 295 -10.03 -4.93 0.02
N VAL A 296 -8.87 -5.53 -0.30
CA VAL A 296 -8.62 -6.18 -1.60
C VAL A 296 -9.63 -7.28 -1.87
N ARG A 297 -9.99 -8.08 -0.85
CA ARG A 297 -11.03 -9.10 -0.99
C ARG A 297 -12.40 -8.47 -1.24
N ALA A 298 -12.77 -7.46 -0.45
CA ALA A 298 -14.04 -6.77 -0.61
C ALA A 298 -14.18 -6.15 -2.02
N GLU A 299 -13.15 -5.50 -2.54
CA GLU A 299 -13.18 -4.94 -3.90
C GLU A 299 -13.28 -6.05 -4.95
N ALA A 300 -12.51 -7.14 -4.81
CA ALA A 300 -12.62 -8.28 -5.71
C ALA A 300 -14.04 -8.90 -5.71
N GLU A 301 -14.69 -8.97 -4.55
CA GLU A 301 -16.07 -9.45 -4.41
C GLU A 301 -17.08 -8.52 -5.09
N VAL A 302 -16.91 -7.20 -4.97
CA VAL A 302 -17.70 -6.20 -5.73
C VAL A 302 -17.54 -6.42 -7.24
N MET A 303 -16.31 -6.63 -7.70
CA MET A 303 -16.03 -6.89 -9.12
C MET A 303 -16.61 -8.21 -9.62
N LEU A 304 -16.84 -9.18 -8.73
CA LEU A 304 -17.52 -10.45 -9.02
C LEU A 304 -19.05 -10.41 -8.85
N GLY A 305 -19.61 -9.28 -8.40
CA GLY A 305 -21.04 -9.13 -8.13
C GLY A 305 -21.49 -9.76 -6.81
N GLU A 306 -20.58 -10.12 -5.93
CA GLU A 306 -20.84 -10.73 -4.63
C GLU A 306 -21.01 -9.67 -3.52
N ASN A 307 -21.86 -8.67 -3.76
CA ASN A 307 -21.97 -7.46 -2.93
C ASN A 307 -22.24 -7.73 -1.44
N GLU A 308 -23.03 -8.75 -1.10
CA GLU A 308 -23.30 -9.09 0.30
C GLU A 308 -22.04 -9.55 1.06
N LYS A 309 -21.14 -10.26 0.37
CA LYS A 309 -19.85 -10.67 0.96
C LYS A 309 -18.93 -9.46 1.12
N ALA A 310 -18.90 -8.57 0.12
CA ALA A 310 -18.13 -7.34 0.19
C ALA A 310 -18.59 -6.43 1.35
N VAL A 311 -19.90 -6.28 1.56
CA VAL A 311 -20.45 -5.55 2.71
C VAL A 311 -20.04 -6.19 4.03
N ALA A 312 -20.06 -7.52 4.13
CA ALA A 312 -19.63 -8.21 5.35
C ALA A 312 -18.17 -7.88 5.68
N ASP A 313 -17.27 -7.92 4.68
CA ASP A 313 -15.86 -7.55 4.85
C ASP A 313 -15.67 -6.09 5.23
N LEU A 314 -16.40 -5.18 4.58
CA LEU A 314 -16.37 -3.75 4.87
C LEU A 314 -16.89 -3.44 6.28
N ASN A 315 -17.92 -4.14 6.75
CA ASN A 315 -18.43 -4.01 8.12
C ASN A 315 -17.42 -4.54 9.15
N ILE A 316 -16.75 -5.66 8.86
CA ILE A 316 -15.66 -6.18 9.71
C ILE A 316 -14.54 -5.14 9.83
N TRP A 317 -14.08 -4.59 8.70
CA TRP A 317 -13.08 -3.52 8.69
C TRP A 317 -13.56 -2.30 9.48
N ALA A 318 -14.76 -1.80 9.19
CA ALA A 318 -15.27 -0.57 9.79
C ALA A 318 -15.45 -0.71 11.30
N THR A 319 -16.03 -1.81 11.78
CA THR A 319 -16.20 -2.09 13.22
C THR A 319 -14.86 -2.19 13.96
N ASN A 320 -13.81 -2.63 13.28
CA ASN A 320 -12.47 -2.71 13.85
C ASN A 320 -11.74 -1.34 13.81
N PHE A 321 -11.89 -0.57 12.74
CA PHE A 321 -11.17 0.68 12.50
C PHE A 321 -11.78 1.89 13.24
N PHE A 322 -13.11 1.93 13.34
CA PHE A 322 -13.85 2.97 14.04
C PHE A 322 -14.10 2.60 15.51
N LYS A 323 -14.38 3.61 16.33
CA LYS A 323 -14.57 3.45 17.77
C LYS A 323 -15.90 2.78 18.10
N ASP A 324 -16.95 3.23 17.41
CA ASP A 324 -18.31 2.74 17.59
C ASP A 324 -18.53 1.53 16.67
N GLU A 325 -19.38 0.59 17.08
CA GLU A 325 -19.80 -0.50 16.21
C GLU A 325 -20.57 0.09 15.02
N VAL A 326 -20.11 -0.22 13.82
CA VAL A 326 -20.62 0.36 12.58
C VAL A 326 -20.98 -0.77 11.64
N ASN A 327 -22.23 -0.76 11.19
CA ASN A 327 -22.75 -1.72 10.23
C ASN A 327 -23.51 -0.96 9.15
N THR A 328 -23.44 -1.48 7.92
CA THR A 328 -24.24 -1.01 6.81
C THR A 328 -24.69 -2.16 5.91
N THR A 329 -25.63 -1.89 5.01
CA THR A 329 -26.17 -2.85 4.04
C THR A 329 -25.90 -2.39 2.60
N VAL A 330 -26.11 -3.28 1.63
CA VAL A 330 -26.00 -2.94 0.20
C VAL A 330 -26.89 -1.76 -0.18
N GLY A 331 -28.14 -1.77 0.29
CA GLY A 331 -29.10 -0.72 0.00
C GLY A 331 -28.72 0.64 0.60
N GLU A 332 -28.12 0.65 1.80
CA GLU A 332 -27.68 1.89 2.45
C GLU A 332 -26.45 2.50 1.77
N ILE A 333 -25.49 1.68 1.34
CA ILE A 333 -24.33 2.15 0.56
C ILE A 333 -24.80 2.77 -0.75
N ASP A 334 -25.67 2.07 -1.49
CA ASP A 334 -26.17 2.56 -2.76
C ASP A 334 -26.98 3.85 -2.60
N ALA A 335 -27.90 3.88 -1.62
CA ALA A 335 -28.68 5.08 -1.30
C ALA A 335 -27.78 6.26 -0.90
N PHE A 336 -26.74 6.01 -0.10
CA PHE A 336 -25.78 7.03 0.29
C PHE A 336 -25.09 7.64 -0.92
N TYR A 337 -24.46 6.83 -1.78
CA TYR A 337 -23.73 7.37 -2.94
C TYR A 337 -24.67 7.96 -3.99
N ASN A 338 -25.90 7.49 -4.13
CA ASN A 338 -26.90 8.13 -5.00
C ASN A 338 -27.36 9.50 -4.47
N SER A 339 -27.29 9.74 -3.16
CA SER A 339 -27.60 11.05 -2.54
C SER A 339 -26.44 12.05 -2.60
N VAL A 340 -25.24 11.60 -2.95
CA VAL A 340 -24.02 12.43 -3.00
C VAL A 340 -23.71 12.78 -4.45
N GLU A 341 -23.60 14.08 -4.72
CA GLU A 341 -23.15 14.58 -6.02
C GLU A 341 -21.67 14.28 -6.28
N TYR A 342 -21.34 14.07 -7.55
CA TYR A 342 -19.95 13.93 -7.97
C TYR A 342 -19.15 15.18 -7.63
N SER A 343 -17.94 14.97 -7.13
CA SER A 343 -17.00 16.04 -6.84
C SER A 343 -16.64 16.78 -8.12
N SER A 344 -16.77 18.10 -8.09
CA SER A 344 -16.34 19.01 -9.15
C SER A 344 -15.30 20.00 -8.64
N ALA A 345 -14.81 20.88 -9.52
CA ALA A 345 -13.92 21.97 -9.14
C ALA A 345 -14.60 22.97 -8.19
N ASP A 346 -15.91 23.16 -8.31
CA ASP A 346 -16.70 24.11 -7.52
C ASP A 346 -17.27 23.49 -6.24
N ALA A 347 -17.50 22.17 -6.22
CA ALA A 347 -18.09 21.44 -5.11
C ALA A 347 -17.35 20.13 -4.85
N ILE A 348 -16.49 20.12 -3.84
CA ILE A 348 -15.67 18.95 -3.50
C ILE A 348 -16.46 17.97 -2.65
N SER A 349 -16.41 16.69 -3.02
CA SER A 349 -17.01 15.57 -2.28
C SER A 349 -16.11 14.33 -2.28
N ALA A 350 -16.48 13.34 -1.47
CA ALA A 350 -15.85 12.02 -1.44
C ALA A 350 -16.16 11.16 -2.68
N LYS A 351 -17.23 11.48 -3.42
CA LYS A 351 -17.63 10.73 -4.61
C LYS A 351 -16.92 11.30 -5.83
N LYS A 352 -16.00 10.54 -6.42
CA LYS A 352 -15.21 10.96 -7.59
C LYS A 352 -15.74 10.31 -8.87
N GLU A 353 -15.53 10.93 -10.02
CA GLU A 353 -15.78 10.24 -11.30
C GLU A 353 -14.69 9.20 -11.54
N LEU A 354 -15.07 7.93 -11.53
CA LEU A 354 -14.17 6.83 -11.83
C LEU A 354 -14.09 6.65 -13.35
N ASN A 355 -12.87 6.58 -13.88
CA ASN A 355 -12.61 6.36 -15.30
C ASN A 355 -11.82 5.05 -15.53
N PRO A 356 -12.30 3.89 -15.03
CA PRO A 356 -11.62 2.63 -15.26
C PRO A 356 -11.67 2.25 -16.74
N LYS A 357 -10.73 1.39 -17.14
CA LYS A 357 -10.74 0.80 -18.48
C LYS A 357 -11.67 -0.42 -18.58
N PHE A 358 -12.07 -1.03 -17.47
CA PHE A 358 -13.17 -1.99 -17.47
C PHE A 358 -14.52 -1.28 -17.32
N SER A 359 -15.60 -1.95 -17.71
CA SER A 359 -16.96 -1.43 -17.53
C SER A 359 -17.58 -1.97 -16.25
N PHE A 360 -18.25 -1.10 -15.50
CA PHE A 360 -19.11 -1.54 -14.40
C PHE A 360 -20.37 -2.21 -14.94
N VAL A 361 -20.82 -3.30 -14.32
CA VAL A 361 -22.04 -4.00 -14.69
C VAL A 361 -23.31 -3.32 -14.16
N SER A 362 -23.18 -2.47 -13.15
CA SER A 362 -24.29 -1.71 -12.57
C SER A 362 -23.80 -0.46 -11.85
N LYS A 363 -24.73 0.47 -11.59
CA LYS A 363 -24.44 1.66 -10.78
C LYS A 363 -24.07 1.32 -9.34
N VAL A 364 -24.70 0.28 -8.79
CA VAL A 364 -24.42 -0.25 -7.45
C VAL A 364 -22.96 -0.67 -7.38
N GLN A 365 -22.43 -1.36 -8.41
CA GLN A 365 -21.03 -1.78 -8.43
C GLN A 365 -20.07 -0.58 -8.36
N GLU A 366 -20.33 0.47 -9.15
CA GLU A 366 -19.52 1.70 -9.12
C GLU A 366 -19.55 2.38 -7.74
N ASN A 367 -20.74 2.50 -7.14
CA ASN A 367 -20.92 3.07 -5.81
C ASN A 367 -20.16 2.28 -4.74
N PHE A 368 -20.12 0.96 -4.87
CA PHE A 368 -19.34 0.08 -4.00
C PHE A 368 -17.84 0.23 -4.18
N THR A 369 -17.35 0.27 -5.41
CA THR A 369 -15.94 0.55 -5.69
C THR A 369 -15.52 1.88 -5.09
N MET A 370 -16.37 2.91 -5.15
CA MET A 370 -16.12 4.19 -4.47
C MET A 370 -15.96 4.03 -2.95
N PHE A 371 -16.79 3.20 -2.33
CA PHE A 371 -16.69 2.95 -0.89
C PHE A 371 -15.40 2.23 -0.51
N CYS A 372 -15.01 1.20 -1.27
CA CYS A 372 -13.73 0.52 -1.13
C CYS A 372 -12.57 1.51 -1.23
N SER A 373 -12.54 2.38 -2.25
CA SER A 373 -11.48 3.37 -2.42
C SER A 373 -11.35 4.35 -1.22
N VAL A 374 -12.49 4.76 -0.64
CA VAL A 374 -12.48 5.64 0.55
C VAL A 374 -12.00 4.89 1.80
N ALA A 375 -12.37 3.61 1.95
CA ALA A 375 -11.89 2.75 3.04
C ALA A 375 -10.37 2.52 2.93
N GLU A 376 -9.87 2.21 1.74
CA GLU A 376 -8.45 2.04 1.46
C GLU A 376 -7.66 3.32 1.72
N PHE A 377 -8.17 4.48 1.30
CA PHE A 377 -7.54 5.76 1.62
C PHE A 377 -7.38 5.96 3.12
N SER A 378 -8.33 5.49 3.93
CA SER A 378 -8.25 5.57 5.39
C SER A 378 -7.14 4.68 5.97
N LEU A 379 -6.82 3.56 5.31
CA LEU A 379 -5.68 2.70 5.67
C LEU A 379 -4.34 3.24 5.16
N TYR A 380 -4.31 4.01 4.09
CA TYR A 380 -3.06 4.48 3.49
C TYR A 380 -2.69 5.91 3.83
N THR A 381 -3.66 6.79 4.14
CA THR A 381 -3.51 8.25 4.28
C THR A 381 -2.27 8.80 3.60
N ARG A 382 -2.21 8.67 2.26
CA ARG A 382 -1.07 9.05 1.40
C ARG A 382 0.20 9.43 2.17
N ASP A 383 0.98 8.40 2.50
CA ASP A 383 2.44 8.53 2.46
C ASP A 383 2.90 8.80 1.00
#